data_AF-A0A932CSF4-F1
#
_entry.id   AF-A0A932CSF4-F1
#
_cell.length_a   1.000
_cell.length_b   1.000
_cell.length_c   1.000
_cell.angle_alpha   90.00
_cell.angle_beta   90.00
_cell.angle_gamma   90.00
#
_symmetry.space_group_name_H-M   'P 1'
#
loop_
_entity.id
_entity.type
_entity.pdbx_description
1 polymer ?
#
loop_
_entity_poly.entity_id
_entity_poly.type
_entity_poly.pdbx_seq_one_letter_code
_entity_poly.pdbx_strand_id
1 'polypeptide(L)' 'MAGFVREFLQYLAANKKLWLFPLILVLLVLIGLLVLAQTSPVAPFIYTLF' A
#
# COMPACT_ATOMS: atom_id res chain seq x y z
N MET A 1 20.77 -13.88 12.84
CA MET A 1 19.39 -13.77 12.32
C MET A 1 19.19 -12.69 11.24
N ALA A 2 20.16 -11.78 11.01
CA ALA A 2 20.06 -10.77 9.94
C ALA A 2 20.49 -11.24 8.52
N GLY A 3 20.98 -12.48 8.37
CA GLY A 3 21.51 -12.98 7.09
C GLY A 3 20.44 -13.21 6.02
N PHE A 4 19.34 -13.86 6.40
CA PHE A 4 18.28 -14.26 5.46
C PHE A 4 17.61 -13.05 4.77
N VAL A 5 17.29 -12.00 5.52
CA VAL A 5 16.67 -10.79 4.97
C VAL A 5 17.63 -10.09 4.00
N ARG A 6 18.94 -10.08 4.30
CA ARG A 6 19.95 -9.45 3.46
C ARG A 6 20.16 -10.22 2.15
N GLU A 7 20.23 -11.55 2.21
CA GLU A 7 20.32 -12.41 1.01
C GLU A 7 19.08 -12.28 0.13
N PHE A 8 17.89 -12.23 0.74
CA PHE A 8 16.64 -12.03 0.02
C PHE A 8 16.59 -10.67 -0.69
N LEU A 9 17.02 -9.60 -0.02
CA LEU A 9 17.10 -8.26 -0.63
C LEU A 9 18.14 -8.21 -1.75
N GLN A 10 19.29 -8.87 -1.59
CA GLN A 10 20.30 -9.00 -2.66
C GLN A 10 19.75 -9.78 -3.87
N TYR A 11 19.02 -10.87 -3.65
CA TYR A 11 18.36 -11.63 -4.71
C TYR A 11 17.32 -10.77 -5.44
N LEU A 12 16.51 -10.00 -4.71
CA LEU A 12 15.48 -9.15 -5.29
C LEU A 12 16.09 -7.99 -6.12
N ALA A 13 17.21 -7.44 -5.66
CA ALA A 13 17.99 -6.44 -6.38
C ALA A 13 18.64 -7.01 -7.66
N ALA A 14 19.23 -8.21 -7.57
CA ALA A 14 19.85 -8.89 -8.70
C ALA A 14 18.84 -9.23 -9.81
N ASN A 15 17.59 -9.56 -9.46
CA ASN A 15 16.52 -9.88 -10.40
C ASN A 15 15.78 -8.64 -10.96
N LYS A 16 16.26 -7.42 -10.68
CA LYS A 16 15.62 -6.13 -11.04
C LYS A 16 14.14 -6.00 -10.64
N LYS A 17 13.60 -6.86 -9.77
CA LYS A 17 12.21 -6.75 -9.28
C LYS A 17 11.96 -5.52 -8.39
N LEU A 18 13.01 -4.78 -8.02
CA LEU A 18 12.91 -3.47 -7.38
C LEU A 18 12.13 -2.43 -8.20
N TRP A 19 11.89 -2.67 -9.49
CA TRP A 19 11.04 -1.82 -10.33
C TRP A 19 9.57 -1.79 -9.87
N LEU A 20 9.11 -2.78 -9.09
CA LEU A 20 7.77 -2.80 -8.51
C LEU A 20 7.66 -1.93 -7.25
N PHE A 21 8.77 -1.56 -6.64
CA PHE A 21 8.79 -0.72 -5.45
C PHE A 21 8.04 0.61 -5.65
N PRO A 22 8.29 1.40 -6.72
CA PRO A 22 7.51 2.63 -6.96
C PRO A 22 6.02 2.39 -7.15
N LEU A 23 5.61 1.30 -7.82
CA LEU A 23 4.19 0.94 -7.99
C LEU A 23 3.53 0.62 -6.64
N ILE A 24 4.20 -0.19 -5.81
CA ILE A 24 3.72 -0.55 -4.46
C ILE A 24 3.61 0.69 -3.58
N LEU A 25 4.57 1.61 -3.68
CA LEU A 25 4.57 2.86 -2.92
C LEU A 25 3.37 3.74 -3.30
N VAL A 26 3.08 3.90 -4.60
CA VAL A 26 1.91 4.63 -5.08
C VAL A 26 0.61 3.97 -4.59
N LEU A 27 0.51 2.64 -4.67
CA LEU A 27 -0.65 1.90 -4.16
C LEU A 27 -0.85 2.11 -2.65
N LEU A 28 0.22 2.07 -1.86
CA LEU A 28 0.16 2.34 -0.41
C LEU A 28 -0.34 3.75 -0.12
N VAL A 29 0.15 4.75 -0.86
CA VAL A 29 -0.32 6.14 -0.73
C VAL A 29 -1.81 6.23 -1.07
N LEU A 30 -2.25 5.62 -2.17
CA LEU A 30 -3.66 5.62 -2.57
C LEU A 30 -4.56 4.93 -1.53
N ILE A 31 -4.13 3.77 -1.00
CA ILE A 31 -4.85 3.07 0.07
C ILE A 31 -4.92 3.94 1.32
N GLY A 32 -3.80 4.58 1.71
CA GLY A 32 -3.76 5.49 2.84
C GLY A 32 -4.71 6.68 2.68
N LEU A 33 -4.73 7.30 1.49
CA LEU A 33 -5.64 8.39 1.16
C LEU A 33 -7.11 7.93 1.18
N LEU A 34 -7.41 6.73 0.66
CA LEU A 34 -8.76 6.17 0.71
C LEU A 34 -9.22 5.94 2.15
N VAL A 35 -8.36 5.40 3.02
CA VAL A 35 -8.68 5.19 4.44
C VAL A 35 -8.94 6.53 5.14
N LEU A 36 -8.13 7.56 4.86
CA LEU A 36 -8.36 8.91 5.39
C LEU A 36 -9.67 9.51 4.85
N ALA A 37 -9.99 9.31 3.57
CA ALA A 37 -11.20 9.80 2.93
C ALA A 37 -12.48 9.05 3.37
N GLN A 38 -12.37 7.79 3.82
CA GLN A 38 -13.49 6.99 4.33
C GLN A 38 -14.05 7.50 5.67
N THR A 39 -13.39 8.46 6.32
CA THR A 39 -13.94 9.18 7.48
C THR A 39 -14.99 10.22 7.06
N SER A 40 -15.90 9.87 6.14
CA SER A 40 -17.05 10.71 5.82
C SER A 40 -18.20 10.37 6.77
N PRO A 41 -18.49 11.21 7.79
CA PRO A 41 -19.71 11.07 8.59
C PRO A 41 -20.99 11.07 7.75
N VAL A 42 -20.91 11.42 6.46
CA VAL A 42 -22.04 11.57 5.54
C VAL A 42 -22.52 10.22 4.98
N ALA A 43 -21.67 9.19 4.94
CA ALA A 43 -22.02 7.86 4.42
C ALA A 43 -23.31 7.26 5.04
N PRO A 44 -23.54 7.27 6.36
CA PRO A 44 -24.77 6.73 6.95
C PRO A 44 -26.04 7.53 6.60
N PHE A 45 -25.94 8.82 6.28
CA PHE A 45 -27.11 9.64 5.93
C PHE A 45 -27.67 9.30 4.54
N ILE A 46 -26.81 8.87 3.62
CA ILE A 46 -27.24 8.43 2.29
C ILE A 46 -28.07 7.14 2.41
N TYR A 47 -27.69 6.20 3.27
CA TYR A 47 -28.45 4.95 3.46
C TYR A 47 -29.72 5.10 4.29
N THR A 48 -29.87 6.18 5.06
CA THR A 48 -31.12 6.44 5.80
C THR A 48 -32.17 7.19 4.97
N LEU A 49 -31.78 7.83 3.87
CA LEU A 49 -32.66 8.62 3.02
C LEU A 49 -33.25 7.83 1.83
N PHE A 50 -32.81 6.59 1.62
CA PHE A 50 -33.33 5.66 0.61
C PHE A 50 -33.86 4.38 1.25
#